data_AF-A0A1N6WCF0-F1
#
_entry.id   AF-A0A1N6WCF0-F1
#
_cell.length_a   1.000
_cell.length_b   1.000
_cell.length_c   1.000
_cell.angle_alpha   90.00
_cell.angle_beta   90.00
_cell.angle_gamma   90.00
#
_symmetry.space_group_name_H-M   'P 1'
#
loop_
_entity.id
_entity.type
_entity.pdbx_description
1 polymer ?
#
loop_
_entity_poly.entity_id
_entity_poly.type
_entity_poly.pdbx_seq_one_letter_code
_entity_poly.pdbx_strand_id
1 'polypeptide(L)'
;MIDEKALTKEEHKRSFFKFFKYFLHVIEPGHAQFIYNWHIKYICDKLQQKVFSLLKLQAFEELLYSNIPDLKRIKKFLDEETIYEVLSQKENTPFNELLEADGIIKSTYEKLLYDCRHVNLNISPGTTKSTIISRMFTAWAIGVVDPTLFILVATRASKNAEAFADKTNDILRSESFIEIYGNILAKDSTRTVIKTNKGGQRHTYTTLSKENTGKHFNIIIFDDIQAFTDLVNLGELKATNSGIDAYLTRVKSKTSYILINCMQRLGMADATDYLFHGKYYEEPKFSPNQYEDIILPAMLTDDVRPKELAEFYINGLFDPIRMNSAVLVNEKRKAGNKFDPQFLQKAIASQDEIMYYDGVTMTSETNDNYEATFSFTDLKDTGEDSYGSLFLGVKQGKAYVIDVIFNKNSLHANEGNLIQKTKDYKTSNNYVESNNNQSYIDNDLTYKIYNLKPRYQSKNKLERIKSVRHIFKFLHWFENHPNPEYQDAIAHIKQFPFNPHKNYDDGIEDVTTYALDFLQAQYPFIVTDVSFNVQYKS
;
A
#
# COMPACT_ATOMS: atom_id res chain seq x y z
N MET A 1 -8.09 52.56 16.18
CA MET A 1 -7.00 51.62 15.86
C MET A 1 -7.65 50.26 15.66
N ILE A 2 -7.46 49.64 14.48
CA ILE A 2 -7.82 48.23 14.26
C ILE A 2 -6.83 47.40 15.09
N ASP A 3 -7.32 46.49 15.93
CA ASP A 3 -6.47 45.56 16.66
C ASP A 3 -5.87 44.56 15.66
N GLU A 4 -4.62 44.78 15.26
CA GLU A 4 -3.88 43.93 14.30
C GLU A 4 -3.84 42.46 14.75
N LYS A 5 -3.84 42.21 16.06
CA LYS A 5 -3.85 40.83 16.61
C LYS A 5 -5.21 40.18 16.38
N ALA A 6 -6.30 40.91 16.60
CA ALA A 6 -7.65 40.42 16.34
C ALA A 6 -7.86 40.13 14.84
N LEU A 7 -7.33 40.99 13.96
CA LEU A 7 -7.39 40.77 12.51
C LEU A 7 -6.62 39.51 12.10
N THR A 8 -5.38 39.37 12.56
CA THR A 8 -4.52 38.21 12.28
C THR A 8 -5.18 36.91 12.77
N LYS A 9 -5.75 36.95 13.99
CA LYS A 9 -6.51 35.83 14.56
C LYS A 9 -7.69 35.41 13.69
N GLU A 10 -8.44 36.38 13.17
CA GLU A 10 -9.60 36.11 12.32
C GLU A 10 -9.19 35.60 10.94
N GLU A 11 -8.12 36.14 10.34
CA GLU A 11 -7.56 35.60 9.10
C GLU A 11 -7.13 34.13 9.25
N HIS A 12 -6.43 33.81 10.34
CA HIS A 12 -5.97 32.45 10.60
C HIS A 12 -7.12 31.48 10.88
N LYS A 13 -8.21 31.91 11.53
CA LYS A 13 -9.41 31.07 11.68
C LYS A 13 -10.06 30.74 10.34
N ARG A 14 -10.01 31.67 9.39
CA ARG A 14 -10.63 31.50 8.06
C ARG A 14 -9.71 30.82 7.05
N SER A 15 -8.40 30.82 7.28
CA SER A 15 -7.42 30.31 6.32
C SER A 15 -6.23 29.64 6.98
N PHE A 16 -6.16 28.31 6.85
CA PHE A 16 -4.99 27.53 7.18
C PHE A 16 -3.78 27.96 6.35
N PHE A 17 -3.96 28.31 5.07
CA PHE A 17 -2.86 28.79 4.24
C PHE A 17 -2.25 30.10 4.79
N LYS A 18 -3.07 31.03 5.32
CA LYS A 18 -2.56 32.24 5.98
C LYS A 18 -1.79 31.91 7.26
N PHE A 19 -2.33 31.01 8.09
CA PHE A 19 -1.62 30.49 9.26
C PHE A 19 -0.28 29.84 8.88
N PHE A 20 -0.28 29.03 7.82
CA PHE A 20 0.91 28.39 7.27
C PHE A 20 1.96 29.44 6.90
N LYS A 21 1.59 30.46 6.10
CA LYS A 21 2.53 31.53 5.73
C LYS A 21 3.06 32.28 6.94
N TYR A 22 2.20 32.57 7.91
CA TYR A 22 2.57 33.32 9.10
C TYR A 22 3.58 32.56 9.96
N PHE A 23 3.33 31.28 10.27
CA PHE A 23 4.16 30.50 11.21
C PHE A 23 5.31 29.72 10.56
N LEU A 24 5.50 29.83 9.25
CA LEU A 24 6.56 29.08 8.54
C LEU A 24 7.97 29.40 9.05
N HIS A 25 8.21 30.67 9.39
CA HIS A 25 9.49 31.13 9.93
C HIS A 25 9.85 30.51 11.29
N VAL A 26 8.85 30.06 12.06
CA VAL A 26 9.07 29.41 13.37
C VAL A 26 9.69 28.03 13.19
N ILE A 27 9.23 27.28 12.19
CA ILE A 27 9.68 25.90 11.97
C ILE A 27 10.90 25.80 11.05
N GLU A 28 11.11 26.77 10.18
CA GLU A 28 12.23 26.85 9.23
C GLU A 28 13.02 28.17 9.42
N PRO A 29 13.65 28.40 10.59
CA PRO A 29 14.37 29.65 10.87
C PRO A 29 15.62 29.74 9.98
N GLY A 30 15.74 30.83 9.21
CA GLY A 30 16.93 31.12 8.39
C GLY A 30 16.79 30.84 6.89
N HIS A 31 15.66 30.31 6.42
CA HIS A 31 15.38 30.25 4.98
C HIS A 31 14.92 31.62 4.47
N ALA A 32 15.85 32.38 3.88
CA ALA A 32 15.63 33.76 3.43
C ALA A 32 14.44 33.94 2.46
N GLN A 33 14.05 32.90 1.71
CA GLN A 33 12.80 32.87 0.93
C GLN A 33 12.30 31.42 0.81
N PHE A 34 11.21 31.09 1.48
CA PHE A 34 10.53 29.82 1.23
C PHE A 34 9.95 29.82 -0.18
N ILE A 35 10.28 28.79 -0.97
CA ILE A 35 9.82 28.67 -2.36
C ILE A 35 8.41 28.10 -2.36
N TYR A 36 7.44 28.97 -2.63
CA TYR A 36 6.06 28.57 -2.78
C TYR A 36 5.83 27.93 -4.15
N ASN A 37 5.02 26.88 -4.15
CA ASN A 37 4.41 26.34 -5.36
C ASN A 37 2.90 26.19 -5.14
N TRP A 38 2.11 26.11 -6.20
CA TRP A 38 0.64 26.17 -6.18
C TRP A 38 0.02 25.10 -5.27
N HIS A 39 0.64 23.92 -5.20
CA HIS A 39 0.13 22.77 -4.44
C HIS A 39 0.06 23.04 -2.95
N ILE A 40 0.87 23.95 -2.42
CA ILE A 40 0.90 24.26 -0.99
C ILE A 40 -0.44 24.86 -0.56
N LYS A 41 -0.91 25.87 -1.31
CA LYS A 41 -2.22 26.48 -1.06
C LYS A 41 -3.33 25.44 -1.27
N TYR A 42 -3.24 24.67 -2.35
CA TYR A 42 -4.24 23.65 -2.66
C TYR A 42 -4.38 22.61 -1.53
N ILE A 43 -3.28 22.04 -1.05
CA ILE A 43 -3.28 21.09 0.07
C ILE A 43 -3.80 21.76 1.34
N CYS A 44 -3.37 22.99 1.65
CA CYS A 44 -3.90 23.73 2.79
C CYS A 44 -5.42 23.88 2.72
N ASP A 45 -5.96 24.30 1.57
CA ASP A 45 -7.40 24.50 1.38
C ASP A 45 -8.17 23.18 1.50
N LYS A 46 -7.62 22.08 0.96
CA LYS A 46 -8.21 20.74 1.08
C LYS A 46 -8.23 20.25 2.53
N LEU A 47 -7.13 20.35 3.27
CA LEU A 47 -7.09 19.96 4.67
C LEU A 47 -8.03 20.81 5.54
N GLN A 48 -8.10 22.12 5.26
CA GLN A 48 -9.05 23.03 5.89
C GLN A 48 -10.50 22.59 5.62
N GLN A 49 -10.83 22.29 4.37
CA GLN A 49 -12.15 21.78 4.00
C GLN A 49 -12.49 20.54 4.82
N LYS A 50 -11.57 19.56 4.91
CA LYS A 50 -11.81 18.31 5.63
C LYS A 50 -12.04 18.47 7.12
N VAL A 51 -11.24 19.31 7.81
CA VAL A 51 -11.48 19.53 9.24
C VAL A 51 -12.79 20.27 9.50
N PHE A 52 -13.20 21.19 8.63
CA PHE A 52 -14.48 21.86 8.78
C PHE A 52 -15.67 20.94 8.46
N SER A 53 -15.57 20.08 7.44
CA SER A 53 -16.59 19.06 7.17
C SER A 53 -16.76 18.11 8.35
N LEU A 54 -15.65 17.68 8.97
CA LEU A 54 -15.67 16.87 10.18
C LEU A 54 -16.40 17.56 11.34
N LEU A 55 -16.09 18.83 11.59
CA LEU A 55 -16.71 19.58 12.69
C LEU A 55 -18.20 19.85 12.44
N LYS A 56 -18.60 20.09 11.19
CA LYS A 56 -20.01 20.19 10.80
C LYS A 56 -20.75 18.89 11.01
N LEU A 57 -20.18 17.77 10.56
CA LEU A 57 -20.75 16.45 10.78
C LEU A 57 -20.89 16.16 12.27
N GLN A 58 -19.86 16.40 13.08
CA GLN A 58 -19.93 16.20 14.54
C GLN A 58 -20.94 17.13 15.23
N ALA A 59 -21.09 18.37 14.78
CA ALA A 59 -22.09 19.29 15.32
C ALA A 59 -23.51 18.81 14.96
N PHE A 60 -23.70 18.29 13.75
CA PHE A 60 -24.97 17.73 13.29
C PHE A 60 -25.32 16.43 14.04
N GLU A 61 -24.35 15.53 14.19
CA GLU A 61 -24.47 14.33 15.03
C GLU A 61 -24.77 14.71 16.48
N GLU A 62 -24.09 15.70 17.07
CA GLU A 62 -24.38 16.16 18.43
C GLU A 62 -25.82 16.69 18.56
N LEU A 63 -26.28 17.48 17.58
CA LEU A 63 -27.64 17.99 17.55
C LEU A 63 -28.68 16.86 17.47
N LEU A 64 -28.40 15.86 16.62
CA LEU A 64 -29.24 14.68 16.45
C LEU A 64 -29.26 13.76 17.67
N TYR A 65 -28.09 13.38 18.20
CA TYR A 65 -27.94 12.30 19.18
C TYR A 65 -27.92 12.77 20.63
N SER A 66 -27.53 14.02 20.92
CA SER A 66 -27.40 14.48 22.32
C SER A 66 -28.75 14.86 22.90
N ASN A 67 -29.02 14.45 24.14
CA ASN A 67 -30.18 14.93 24.90
C ASN A 67 -30.03 16.40 25.30
N ILE A 68 -28.80 16.87 25.47
CA ILE A 68 -28.47 18.25 25.86
C ILE A 68 -27.34 18.73 24.95
N PRO A 69 -27.64 19.16 23.71
CA PRO A 69 -26.64 19.63 22.76
C PRO A 69 -26.04 20.98 23.19
N ASP A 70 -24.72 21.18 23.02
CA ASP A 70 -24.10 22.50 23.18
C ASP A 70 -24.42 23.38 21.98
N LEU A 71 -25.59 24.04 22.01
CA LEU A 71 -26.05 24.91 20.94
C LEU A 71 -25.07 26.06 20.65
N LYS A 72 -24.26 26.50 21.62
CA LYS A 72 -23.26 27.55 21.40
C LYS A 72 -22.11 27.04 20.54
N ARG A 73 -21.73 25.76 20.70
CA ARG A 73 -20.76 25.10 19.81
C ARG A 73 -21.37 24.83 18.44
N ILE A 74 -22.58 24.28 18.39
CA ILE A 74 -23.24 23.87 17.14
C ILE A 74 -23.48 25.04 16.19
N LYS A 75 -23.92 26.19 16.71
CA LYS A 75 -24.12 27.43 15.94
C LYS A 75 -22.86 27.98 15.25
N LYS A 76 -21.67 27.47 15.57
CA LYS A 76 -20.44 27.84 14.86
C LYS A 76 -20.29 27.11 13.52
N PHE A 77 -20.99 25.99 13.34
CA PHE A 77 -20.78 25.07 12.23
C PHE A 77 -22.04 24.85 11.39
N LEU A 78 -23.23 24.94 12.02
CA LEU A 78 -24.53 24.81 11.36
C LEU A 78 -25.26 26.16 11.35
N ASP A 79 -25.99 26.41 10.27
CA ASP A 79 -26.92 27.54 10.15
C ASP A 79 -28.19 27.34 11.01
N GLU A 80 -28.89 28.44 11.28
CA GLU A 80 -30.06 28.44 12.17
C GLU A 80 -31.25 27.67 11.62
N GLU A 81 -31.40 27.62 10.29
CA GLU A 81 -32.48 26.88 9.61
C GLU A 81 -32.32 25.38 9.83
N THR A 82 -31.12 24.84 9.57
CA THR A 82 -30.78 23.44 9.84
C THR A 82 -31.00 23.08 11.32
N ILE A 83 -30.60 23.96 12.24
CA ILE A 83 -30.76 23.72 13.68
C ILE A 83 -32.25 23.65 14.07
N TYR A 84 -33.04 24.62 13.61
CA TYR A 84 -34.47 24.68 13.92
C TYR A 84 -35.20 23.44 13.39
N GLU A 85 -34.91 23.05 12.16
CA GLU A 85 -35.55 21.92 11.52
C GLU A 85 -35.28 20.61 12.26
N VAL A 86 -34.02 20.32 12.58
CA VAL A 86 -33.65 19.11 13.33
C VAL A 86 -34.33 19.09 14.71
N LEU A 87 -34.33 20.22 15.43
CA LEU A 87 -34.96 20.29 16.75
C LEU A 87 -36.47 20.09 16.69
N SER A 88 -37.14 20.65 15.67
CA SER A 88 -38.60 20.54 15.51
C SER A 88 -39.08 19.11 15.26
N GLN A 89 -38.29 18.30 14.52
CA GLN A 89 -38.64 16.92 14.20
C GLN A 89 -38.27 15.94 15.33
N LYS A 90 -37.22 16.26 16.10
CA LYS A 90 -36.75 15.43 17.22
C LYS A 90 -37.74 15.33 18.39
N GLU A 91 -38.63 16.31 18.56
CA GLU A 91 -39.65 16.26 19.63
C GLU A 91 -40.68 15.15 19.44
N ASN A 92 -40.88 14.66 18.20
CA ASN A 92 -42.02 13.80 17.85
C ASN A 92 -41.65 12.46 17.18
N THR A 93 -40.38 12.23 16.85
CA THR A 93 -39.97 11.07 16.03
C THR A 93 -38.74 10.37 16.62
N PRO A 94 -38.77 9.03 16.79
CA PRO A 94 -37.60 8.25 17.17
C PRO A 94 -36.43 8.46 16.19
N PHE A 95 -35.22 8.51 16.73
CA PHE A 95 -34.04 8.88 15.95
C PHE A 95 -33.81 8.04 14.68
N ASN A 96 -33.98 6.71 14.74
CA ASN A 96 -33.75 5.85 13.57
C ASN A 96 -34.71 6.19 12.41
N GLU A 97 -35.93 6.63 12.74
CA GLU A 97 -36.94 7.00 11.76
C GLU A 97 -36.63 8.34 11.08
N LEU A 98 -35.90 9.26 11.74
CA LEU A 98 -35.49 10.54 11.17
C LEU A 98 -34.48 10.41 10.01
N LEU A 99 -33.67 9.35 10.02
CA LEU A 99 -32.73 9.04 8.93
C LEU A 99 -33.31 8.05 7.90
N GLU A 100 -34.39 7.35 8.24
CA GLU A 100 -35.10 6.46 7.31
C GLU A 100 -36.11 7.22 6.45
N ALA A 101 -36.79 8.21 7.02
CA ALA A 101 -37.70 9.08 6.28
C ALA A 101 -36.95 9.91 5.23
N ASP A 102 -37.36 9.81 3.97
CA ASP A 102 -36.84 10.67 2.92
C ASP A 102 -37.18 12.13 3.26
N GLY A 103 -36.13 12.95 3.40
CA GLY A 103 -36.27 14.30 3.92
C GLY A 103 -34.93 15.03 3.99
N ILE A 104 -35.00 16.28 4.42
CA ILE A 104 -33.86 17.20 4.46
C ILE A 104 -32.82 16.82 5.52
N ILE A 105 -33.23 16.20 6.65
CA ILE A 105 -32.29 15.70 7.66
C ILE A 105 -31.41 14.59 7.08
N LYS A 106 -32.03 13.56 6.48
CA LYS A 106 -31.31 12.45 5.82
C LYS A 106 -30.37 12.95 4.73
N SER A 107 -30.89 13.75 3.79
CA SER A 107 -30.07 14.29 2.69
C SER A 107 -28.94 15.21 3.18
N THR A 108 -29.17 16.00 4.23
CA THR A 108 -28.12 16.81 4.87
C THR A 108 -27.07 15.93 5.52
N TYR A 109 -27.47 14.87 6.22
CA TYR A 109 -26.55 13.93 6.85
C TYR A 109 -25.69 13.19 5.80
N GLU A 110 -26.31 12.67 4.74
CA GLU A 110 -25.61 11.99 3.63
C GLU A 110 -24.62 12.93 2.93
N LYS A 111 -25.00 14.19 2.73
CA LYS A 111 -24.10 15.23 2.19
C LYS A 111 -22.92 15.50 3.13
N LEU A 112 -23.17 15.64 4.44
CA LEU A 112 -22.11 15.86 5.43
C LEU A 112 -21.14 14.66 5.51
N LEU A 113 -21.65 13.44 5.41
CA LEU A 113 -20.82 12.22 5.30
C LEU A 113 -19.96 12.25 4.04
N TYR A 114 -20.54 12.61 2.88
CA TYR A 114 -19.82 12.74 1.62
C TYR A 114 -18.76 13.86 1.64
N ASP A 115 -19.02 14.97 2.33
CA ASP A 115 -18.05 16.06 2.47
C ASP A 115 -16.91 15.67 3.45
N CYS A 116 -17.19 14.81 4.43
CA CYS A 116 -16.26 14.31 5.45
C CYS A 116 -15.42 13.09 5.00
N ARG A 117 -15.23 12.92 3.68
CA ARG A 117 -14.38 11.86 3.12
C ARG A 117 -12.92 11.97 3.55
N HIS A 118 -12.27 10.82 3.62
CA HIS A 118 -10.82 10.69 3.81
C HIS A 118 -10.03 11.30 2.65
N VAL A 119 -8.74 11.49 2.82
CA VAL A 119 -7.85 12.02 1.79
C VAL A 119 -6.67 11.08 1.61
N ASN A 120 -6.44 10.68 0.37
CA ASN A 120 -5.20 10.05 -0.05
C ASN A 120 -4.39 11.07 -0.86
N LEU A 121 -3.17 11.35 -0.40
CA LEU A 121 -2.23 12.27 -1.05
C LEU A 121 -1.00 11.49 -1.48
N ASN A 122 -0.89 11.25 -2.79
CA ASN A 122 0.32 10.73 -3.40
C ASN A 122 1.08 11.88 -4.06
N ILE A 123 2.28 12.19 -3.58
CA ILE A 123 3.05 13.33 -4.04
C ILE A 123 4.54 13.00 -4.00
N SER A 124 5.27 13.48 -5.00
CA SER A 124 6.72 13.28 -5.16
C SER A 124 7.55 13.80 -3.94
N PRO A 125 8.78 13.29 -3.74
CA PRO A 125 9.67 13.75 -2.69
C PRO A 125 10.01 15.25 -2.78
N GLY A 126 10.40 15.85 -1.66
CA GLY A 126 10.90 17.24 -1.64
C GLY A 126 9.83 18.34 -1.77
N THR A 127 8.55 17.99 -1.61
CA THR A 127 7.40 18.86 -1.89
C THR A 127 6.80 19.55 -0.65
N THR A 128 7.49 19.51 0.48
CA THR A 128 7.05 20.11 1.77
C THR A 128 5.81 19.44 2.39
N LYS A 129 5.43 18.24 1.93
CA LYS A 129 4.23 17.51 2.37
C LYS A 129 4.09 17.36 3.90
N SER A 130 5.12 16.85 4.58
CA SER A 130 5.09 16.58 6.02
C SER A 130 5.06 17.86 6.87
N THR A 131 5.64 18.94 6.35
CA THR A 131 5.54 20.27 6.99
C THR A 131 4.12 20.81 6.95
N ILE A 132 3.43 20.68 5.81
CA ILE A 132 2.04 21.12 5.68
C ILE A 132 1.12 20.27 6.59
N ILE A 133 1.22 18.94 6.49
CA ILE A 133 0.21 18.00 7.05
C ILE A 133 0.51 17.64 8.51
N SER A 134 1.67 17.06 8.79
CA SER A 134 1.96 16.47 10.11
C SER A 134 2.36 17.51 11.16
N ARG A 135 2.88 18.66 10.71
CA ARG A 135 3.39 19.73 11.57
C ARG A 135 2.39 20.89 11.67
N MET A 136 2.20 21.64 10.58
CA MET A 136 1.46 22.90 10.63
C MET A 136 -0.06 22.72 10.67
N PHE A 137 -0.61 21.77 9.93
CA PHE A 137 -2.05 21.50 9.96
C PHE A 137 -2.50 21.04 11.34
N THR A 138 -1.73 20.17 12.01
CA THR A 138 -2.10 19.73 13.37
C THR A 138 -2.02 20.85 14.40
N ALA A 139 -1.02 21.75 14.30
CA ALA A 139 -0.93 22.96 15.13
C ALA A 139 -2.14 23.88 14.90
N TRP A 140 -2.52 24.11 13.64
CA TRP A 140 -3.65 24.95 13.29
C TRP A 140 -5.00 24.35 13.74
N ALA A 141 -5.22 23.07 13.46
CA ALA A 141 -6.46 22.38 13.78
C ALA A 141 -6.72 22.39 15.30
N ILE A 142 -5.74 22.01 16.11
CA ILE A 142 -5.92 21.96 17.57
C ILE A 142 -5.76 23.34 18.23
N GLY A 143 -4.97 24.24 17.63
CA GLY A 143 -4.62 25.51 18.26
C GLY A 143 -5.51 26.68 17.89
N VAL A 144 -6.10 26.65 16.71
CA VAL A 144 -6.89 27.75 16.15
C VAL A 144 -8.33 27.34 15.89
N VAL A 145 -8.54 26.14 15.35
CA VAL A 145 -9.87 25.68 14.92
C VAL A 145 -10.70 25.15 16.09
N ASP A 146 -10.27 24.04 16.71
CA ASP A 146 -10.98 23.44 17.83
C ASP A 146 -9.99 22.75 18.80
N PRO A 147 -9.76 23.32 20.00
CA PRO A 147 -8.85 22.76 20.98
C PRO A 147 -9.36 21.50 21.67
N THR A 148 -10.53 20.96 21.29
CA THR A 148 -11.05 19.68 21.80
C THR A 148 -10.71 18.48 20.91
N LEU A 149 -10.09 18.71 19.75
CA LEU A 149 -9.75 17.66 18.77
C LEU A 149 -8.72 16.66 19.32
N PHE A 150 -8.93 15.39 18.94
CA PHE A 150 -7.97 14.31 19.14
C PHE A 150 -7.33 13.94 17.79
N ILE A 151 -6.03 14.13 17.68
CA ILE A 151 -5.28 13.95 16.42
C ILE A 151 -4.20 12.89 16.61
N LEU A 152 -4.16 11.91 15.72
CA LEU A 152 -3.07 10.95 15.60
C LEU A 152 -2.18 11.35 14.41
N VAL A 153 -0.88 11.41 14.64
CA VAL A 153 0.14 11.46 13.58
C VAL A 153 0.99 10.20 13.68
N ALA A 154 0.95 9.36 12.65
CA ALA A 154 1.78 8.17 12.56
C ALA A 154 2.74 8.27 11.37
N THR A 155 3.96 7.79 11.58
CA THR A 155 5.01 7.66 10.56
C THR A 155 5.85 6.43 10.90
N ARG A 156 6.58 5.87 9.93
CA ARG A 156 7.41 4.67 10.20
C ARG A 156 8.59 4.98 11.13
N ALA A 157 9.26 6.11 10.93
CA ALA A 157 10.53 6.41 11.59
C ALA A 157 10.36 7.18 12.90
N SER A 158 10.93 6.66 14.00
CA SER A 158 10.89 7.31 15.33
C SER A 158 11.45 8.73 15.32
N LYS A 159 12.57 8.97 14.61
CA LYS A 159 13.15 10.30 14.45
C LYS A 159 12.20 11.28 13.75
N ASN A 160 11.47 10.82 12.74
CA ASN A 160 10.49 11.66 12.05
C ASN A 160 9.30 11.97 12.97
N ALA A 161 8.84 10.97 13.72
CA ALA A 161 7.77 11.13 14.70
C ALA A 161 8.12 12.23 15.72
N GLU A 162 9.28 12.14 16.35
CA GLU A 162 9.78 13.15 17.28
C GLU A 162 9.87 14.54 16.64
N ALA A 163 10.48 14.65 15.46
CA ALA A 163 10.61 15.92 14.75
C ALA A 163 9.25 16.54 14.39
N PHE A 164 8.23 15.74 14.07
CA PHE A 164 6.89 16.25 13.80
C PHE A 164 6.26 16.86 15.05
N ALA A 165 6.46 16.22 16.20
CA ALA A 165 5.97 16.71 17.48
C ALA A 165 6.69 17.97 17.95
N ASP A 166 8.00 18.05 17.74
CA ASP A 166 8.79 19.23 18.09
C ASP A 166 8.33 20.45 17.30
N LYS A 167 8.23 20.34 15.97
CA LYS A 167 7.80 21.47 15.12
C LYS A 167 6.37 21.94 15.43
N THR A 168 5.51 21.03 15.89
CA THR A 168 4.17 21.42 16.37
C THR A 168 4.27 22.18 17.69
N ASN A 169 5.08 21.71 18.64
CA ASN A 169 5.34 22.41 19.90
C ASN A 169 5.98 23.77 19.68
N ASP A 170 6.95 23.89 18.77
CA ASP A 170 7.63 25.15 18.44
C ASP A 170 6.60 26.22 18.06
N ILE A 171 5.61 25.87 17.23
CA ILE A 171 4.52 26.79 16.87
C ILE A 171 3.67 27.12 18.10
N LEU A 172 3.12 26.11 18.79
CA LEU A 172 2.15 26.31 19.87
C LEU A 172 2.74 27.00 21.12
N ARG A 173 4.06 26.93 21.29
CA ARG A 173 4.81 27.55 22.40
C ARG A 173 5.52 28.83 21.98
N SER A 174 5.51 29.20 20.70
CA SER A 174 6.13 30.44 20.23
C SER A 174 5.46 31.66 20.86
N GLU A 175 6.26 32.71 21.10
CA GLU A 175 5.77 33.99 21.61
C GLU A 175 4.65 34.55 20.73
N SER A 176 4.84 34.52 19.40
CA SER A 176 3.86 35.00 18.43
C SER A 176 2.53 34.23 18.48
N PHE A 177 2.55 32.91 18.72
CA PHE A 177 1.32 32.14 18.91
C PHE A 177 0.63 32.50 20.23
N ILE A 178 1.38 32.54 21.34
CA ILE A 178 0.84 32.86 22.67
C ILE A 178 0.25 34.27 22.69
N GLU A 179 0.86 35.23 22.01
CA GLU A 179 0.34 36.59 21.92
C GLU A 179 -1.01 36.70 21.19
N ILE A 180 -1.26 35.86 20.19
CA ILE A 180 -2.50 35.91 19.37
C ILE A 180 -3.61 35.05 20.00
N TYR A 181 -3.26 33.87 20.50
CA TYR A 181 -4.23 32.85 20.92
C TYR A 181 -4.26 32.61 22.43
N GLY A 182 -3.25 33.09 23.17
CA GLY A 182 -3.01 32.73 24.56
C GLY A 182 -2.35 31.36 24.69
N ASN A 183 -1.96 31.00 25.91
CA ASN A 183 -1.47 29.66 26.20
C ASN A 183 -2.64 28.67 26.21
N ILE A 184 -2.69 27.81 25.20
CA ILE A 184 -3.72 26.77 25.06
C ILE A 184 -3.30 25.42 25.65
N LEU A 185 -2.04 25.25 26.05
CA LEU A 185 -1.51 23.96 26.46
C LEU A 185 -1.92 23.61 27.89
N ALA A 186 -2.23 22.35 28.13
CA ALA A 186 -2.43 21.82 29.48
C ALA A 186 -1.09 21.71 30.22
N LYS A 187 -1.14 21.72 31.57
CA LYS A 187 0.04 21.62 32.42
C LYS A 187 0.81 20.31 32.23
N ASP A 188 0.11 19.22 31.93
CA ASP A 188 0.65 17.87 31.73
C ASP A 188 0.89 17.52 30.24
N SER A 189 0.93 18.55 29.38
CA SER A 189 1.29 18.40 27.97
C SER A 189 2.76 18.01 27.83
N THR A 190 3.05 16.93 27.09
CA THR A 190 4.41 16.42 26.86
C THR A 190 4.87 16.67 25.43
N ARG A 191 6.12 16.30 25.12
CA ARG A 191 6.71 16.44 23.79
C ARG A 191 5.90 15.71 22.72
N THR A 192 5.65 14.42 22.91
CA THR A 192 4.98 13.54 21.92
C THR A 192 3.46 13.44 22.10
N VAL A 193 2.94 13.87 23.26
CA VAL A 193 1.51 13.96 23.55
C VAL A 193 1.17 15.39 23.95
N ILE A 194 0.84 16.20 22.94
CA ILE A 194 0.49 17.60 23.13
C ILE A 194 -0.96 17.66 23.60
N LYS A 195 -1.20 18.21 24.78
CA LYS A 195 -2.54 18.34 25.36
C LYS A 195 -2.94 19.80 25.47
N THR A 196 -4.22 20.09 25.19
CA THR A 196 -4.78 21.43 25.39
C THR A 196 -5.51 21.55 26.72
N ASN A 197 -5.67 22.78 27.21
CA ASN A 197 -6.47 23.11 28.39
C ASN A 197 -7.99 22.94 28.18
N LYS A 198 -8.43 22.56 26.97
CA LYS A 198 -9.82 22.18 26.65
C LYS A 198 -9.99 20.68 26.42
N GLY A 199 -8.96 19.89 26.71
CA GLY A 199 -9.02 18.42 26.70
C GLY A 199 -8.64 17.75 25.37
N GLY A 200 -8.39 18.51 24.31
CA GLY A 200 -7.87 17.99 23.04
C GLY A 200 -6.44 17.46 23.18
N GLN A 201 -6.09 16.51 22.31
CA GLN A 201 -4.82 15.79 22.37
C GLN A 201 -4.27 15.54 20.97
N ARG A 202 -2.98 15.82 20.75
CA ARG A 202 -2.26 15.42 19.54
C ARG A 202 -1.15 14.44 19.90
N HIS A 203 -1.30 13.22 19.40
CA HIS A 203 -0.40 12.10 19.65
C HIS A 203 0.50 11.87 18.45
N THR A 204 1.75 11.50 18.71
CA THR A 204 2.65 10.99 17.68
C THR A 204 3.13 9.61 18.04
N TYR A 205 2.94 8.67 17.12
CA TYR A 205 3.34 7.28 17.28
C TYR A 205 4.07 6.77 16.04
N THR A 206 4.76 5.65 16.23
CA THR A 206 5.27 4.86 15.11
C THR A 206 4.21 3.88 14.64
N THR A 207 4.18 3.50 13.36
CA THR A 207 3.23 2.48 12.89
C THR A 207 3.46 1.08 13.45
N LEU A 208 4.67 0.81 13.96
CA LEU A 208 5.06 -0.48 14.53
C LEU A 208 4.74 -0.63 16.03
N SER A 209 4.38 0.45 16.73
CA SER A 209 4.10 0.39 18.17
C SER A 209 2.68 -0.11 18.46
N LYS A 210 2.56 -1.35 18.93
CA LYS A 210 1.29 -2.02 19.31
C LYS A 210 0.64 -1.43 20.59
N GLU A 211 1.38 -0.66 21.37
CA GLU A 211 1.00 -0.13 22.69
C GLU A 211 0.20 1.19 22.63
N ASN A 212 -1.01 1.21 22.06
CA ASN A 212 -1.85 2.42 22.18
C ASN A 212 -3.29 2.10 22.65
N THR A 213 -3.42 1.59 23.88
CA THR A 213 -4.72 1.27 24.48
C THR A 213 -5.51 2.54 24.86
N GLY A 214 -6.82 2.56 24.55
CA GLY A 214 -7.79 3.48 25.16
C GLY A 214 -7.92 4.91 24.59
N LYS A 215 -7.39 5.22 23.39
CA LYS A 215 -7.52 6.55 22.77
C LYS A 215 -8.36 6.48 21.50
N HIS A 216 -9.23 7.47 21.32
CA HIS A 216 -10.13 7.60 20.18
C HIS A 216 -9.90 8.94 19.47
N PHE A 217 -9.52 8.88 18.19
CA PHE A 217 -9.11 10.03 17.39
C PHE A 217 -10.24 10.58 16.52
N ASN A 218 -10.25 11.90 16.33
CA ASN A 218 -11.06 12.60 15.36
C ASN A 218 -10.37 12.67 13.99
N ILE A 219 -9.04 12.79 13.99
CA ILE A 219 -8.19 12.92 12.80
C ILE A 219 -7.06 11.91 12.91
N ILE A 220 -6.86 11.10 11.87
CA ILE A 220 -5.71 10.21 11.73
C ILE A 220 -4.88 10.70 10.54
N ILE A 221 -3.58 10.89 10.75
CA ILE A 221 -2.62 11.24 9.72
C ILE A 221 -1.60 10.12 9.61
N PHE A 222 -1.48 9.55 8.42
CA PHE A 222 -0.43 8.62 8.03
C PHE A 222 0.54 9.35 7.10
N ASP A 223 1.75 9.64 7.56
CA ASP A 223 2.79 10.35 6.80
C ASP A 223 4.01 9.45 6.62
N ASP A 224 4.21 8.96 5.40
CA ASP A 224 5.23 7.98 5.03
C ASP A 224 5.31 6.82 6.06
N ILE A 225 4.18 6.14 6.25
CA ILE A 225 4.03 5.08 7.27
C ILE A 225 4.67 3.75 6.90
N GLN A 226 5.19 3.65 5.68
CA GLN A 226 5.81 2.47 5.11
C GLN A 226 7.07 2.89 4.34
N ALA A 227 8.04 1.99 4.24
CA ALA A 227 9.22 2.12 3.40
C ALA A 227 9.27 1.01 2.35
N PHE A 228 10.07 1.22 1.30
CA PHE A 228 10.25 0.22 0.24
C PHE A 228 10.71 -1.15 0.76
N THR A 229 11.55 -1.15 1.81
CA THR A 229 11.99 -2.38 2.49
C THR A 229 10.86 -3.24 3.03
N ASP A 230 9.71 -2.61 3.30
CA ASP A 230 8.58 -3.25 3.96
C ASP A 230 7.77 -4.01 2.93
N LEU A 231 7.71 -3.52 1.69
CA LEU A 231 7.05 -4.22 0.58
C LEU A 231 7.76 -5.51 0.22
N VAL A 232 9.09 -5.51 0.26
CA VAL A 232 9.90 -6.69 -0.06
C VAL A 232 9.98 -7.69 1.12
N ASN A 233 9.56 -7.29 2.34
CA ASN A 233 9.55 -8.14 3.52
C ASN A 233 8.11 -8.36 4.02
N LEU A 234 7.53 -9.52 3.66
CA LEU A 234 6.17 -9.90 4.04
C LEU A 234 5.87 -9.77 5.54
N GLY A 235 6.87 -10.01 6.41
CA GLY A 235 6.69 -9.85 7.85
C GLY A 235 6.49 -8.38 8.25
N GLU A 236 7.28 -7.47 7.66
CA GLU A 236 7.17 -6.02 7.88
C GLU A 236 5.92 -5.43 7.22
N LEU A 237 5.55 -5.91 6.03
CA LEU A 237 4.29 -5.57 5.37
C LEU A 237 3.10 -5.92 6.27
N LYS A 238 3.01 -7.17 6.74
CA LYS A 238 1.94 -7.62 7.64
C LYS A 238 1.93 -6.86 8.96
N ALA A 239 3.10 -6.56 9.53
CA ALA A 239 3.19 -5.75 10.75
C ALA A 239 2.69 -4.32 10.53
N THR A 240 3.02 -3.70 9.40
CA THR A 240 2.55 -2.37 9.01
C THR A 240 1.04 -2.36 8.81
N ASN A 241 0.49 -3.32 8.05
CA ASN A 241 -0.94 -3.47 7.82
C ASN A 241 -1.72 -3.70 9.11
N SER A 242 -1.19 -4.54 10.01
CA SER A 242 -1.77 -4.75 11.35
C SER A 242 -1.76 -3.47 12.20
N GLY A 243 -0.70 -2.67 12.07
CA GLY A 243 -0.60 -1.35 12.72
C GLY A 243 -1.64 -0.37 12.19
N ILE A 244 -1.81 -0.30 10.86
CA ILE A 244 -2.85 0.48 10.20
C ILE A 244 -4.23 0.08 10.74
N ASP A 245 -4.58 -1.20 10.71
CA ASP A 245 -5.88 -1.70 11.19
C ASP A 245 -6.12 -1.32 12.65
N ALA A 246 -5.11 -1.50 13.50
CA ALA A 246 -5.19 -1.12 14.90
C ALA A 246 -5.50 0.38 15.08
N TYR A 247 -4.96 1.27 14.25
CA TYR A 247 -5.31 2.70 14.30
C TYR A 247 -6.70 3.01 13.75
N LEU A 248 -7.14 2.34 12.68
CA LEU A 248 -8.49 2.51 12.15
C LEU A 248 -9.58 2.05 13.14
N THR A 249 -9.25 1.12 14.05
CA THR A 249 -10.18 0.78 15.14
C THR A 249 -10.36 1.92 16.16
N ARG A 250 -9.39 2.83 16.28
CA ARG A 250 -9.25 3.83 17.36
C ARG A 250 -9.78 5.22 16.98
N VAL A 251 -10.96 5.27 16.42
CA VAL A 251 -11.64 6.53 16.05
C VAL A 251 -12.76 6.85 17.05
N LYS A 252 -13.08 8.12 17.27
CA LYS A 252 -14.16 8.55 18.19
C LYS A 252 -15.52 8.08 17.71
N SER A 253 -15.75 8.22 16.41
CA SER A 253 -16.93 7.75 15.74
C SER A 253 -16.50 7.04 14.47
N LYS A 254 -17.17 5.94 14.13
CA LYS A 254 -16.96 5.25 12.86
C LYS A 254 -17.57 6.01 11.68
N THR A 255 -18.47 6.97 11.95
CA THR A 255 -19.11 7.82 10.95
C THR A 255 -18.42 9.19 10.83
N SER A 256 -17.84 9.72 11.90
CA SER A 256 -17.29 11.09 11.93
C SER A 256 -15.81 11.15 12.34
N TYR A 257 -14.95 10.71 11.43
CA TYR A 257 -13.50 10.92 11.50
C TYR A 257 -12.92 11.13 10.10
N ILE A 258 -11.75 11.75 10.02
CA ILE A 258 -10.99 11.86 8.76
C ILE A 258 -9.65 11.14 8.88
N LEU A 259 -9.35 10.33 7.86
CA LEU A 259 -8.02 9.78 7.61
C LEU A 259 -7.35 10.62 6.51
N ILE A 260 -6.10 11.02 6.76
CA ILE A 260 -5.24 11.68 5.78
C ILE A 260 -4.02 10.78 5.58
N ASN A 261 -3.98 10.05 4.47
CA ASN A 261 -2.79 9.32 4.04
C ASN A 261 -1.96 10.23 3.14
N CYS A 262 -0.67 10.35 3.44
CA CYS A 262 0.28 11.12 2.65
C CYS A 262 1.56 10.32 2.50
N MET A 263 1.84 9.88 1.27
CA MET A 263 3.06 9.16 0.98
C MET A 263 3.47 9.30 -0.47
N GLN A 264 4.74 9.02 -0.76
CA GLN A 264 5.12 8.62 -2.11
C GLN A 264 4.62 7.21 -2.37
N ARG A 265 4.18 6.89 -3.59
CA ARG A 265 3.96 5.49 -3.94
C ARG A 265 5.28 4.72 -3.85
N LEU A 266 5.21 3.51 -3.36
CA LEU A 266 6.38 2.64 -3.15
C LEU A 266 6.37 1.45 -4.12
N GLY A 267 5.19 1.02 -4.53
CA GLY A 267 4.96 -0.13 -5.40
C GLY A 267 3.50 -0.59 -5.32
N MET A 268 3.25 -1.80 -5.79
CA MET A 268 2.00 -2.51 -5.55
C MET A 268 1.90 -2.94 -4.09
N ALA A 269 0.68 -3.01 -3.54
CA ALA A 269 0.41 -3.42 -2.16
C ALA A 269 1.01 -2.50 -1.08
N ASP A 270 1.39 -1.28 -1.45
CA ASP A 270 1.74 -0.25 -0.48
C ASP A 270 0.52 0.21 0.33
N ALA A 271 0.76 1.01 1.36
CA ALA A 271 -0.29 1.48 2.24
C ALA A 271 -1.40 2.25 1.50
N THR A 272 -1.11 2.87 0.34
CA THR A 272 -2.15 3.49 -0.50
C THR A 272 -3.07 2.42 -1.09
N ASP A 273 -2.50 1.36 -1.67
CA ASP A 273 -3.28 0.23 -2.20
C ASP A 273 -4.09 -0.46 -1.10
N TYR A 274 -3.46 -0.72 0.06
CA TYR A 274 -4.11 -1.37 1.20
C TYR A 274 -5.33 -0.59 1.71
N LEU A 275 -5.24 0.75 1.74
CA LEU A 275 -6.30 1.60 2.26
C LEU A 275 -7.40 1.88 1.24
N PHE A 276 -7.06 2.16 -0.02
CA PHE A 276 -7.97 2.87 -0.92
C PHE A 276 -8.19 2.19 -2.28
N HIS A 277 -7.14 1.67 -2.89
CA HIS A 277 -7.22 1.26 -4.29
C HIS A 277 -7.51 -0.22 -4.47
N GLY A 278 -7.04 -1.07 -3.54
CA GLY A 278 -7.23 -2.51 -3.57
C GLY A 278 -6.53 -3.15 -4.78
N LYS A 279 -5.63 -4.10 -4.56
CA LYS A 279 -5.14 -4.97 -5.64
C LYS A 279 -4.75 -6.35 -5.12
N TYR A 280 -4.72 -7.26 -6.08
CA TYR A 280 -4.37 -8.67 -5.98
C TYR A 280 -5.46 -9.54 -5.34
N TYR A 281 -5.83 -9.42 -4.05
CA TYR A 281 -6.89 -10.29 -3.47
C TYR A 281 -7.63 -9.72 -2.23
N GLU A 282 -7.38 -8.47 -1.84
CA GLU A 282 -8.06 -7.83 -0.70
C GLU A 282 -8.84 -6.60 -1.15
N GLU A 283 -10.11 -6.53 -0.75
CA GLU A 283 -10.92 -5.31 -0.87
C GLU A 283 -10.23 -4.18 -0.10
N PRO A 284 -10.14 -2.96 -0.69
CA PRO A 284 -9.59 -1.83 0.03
C PRO A 284 -10.41 -1.54 1.28
N LYS A 285 -9.76 -0.98 2.32
CA LYS A 285 -10.44 -0.62 3.58
C LYS A 285 -11.54 0.41 3.39
N PHE A 286 -11.43 1.23 2.34
CA PHE A 286 -12.38 2.28 2.01
C PHE A 286 -12.89 2.16 0.58
N SER A 287 -14.20 2.29 0.42
CA SER A 287 -14.83 2.38 -0.90
C SER A 287 -14.49 3.72 -1.58
N PRO A 288 -14.50 3.81 -2.93
CA PRO A 288 -14.16 5.03 -3.67
C PRO A 288 -14.96 6.28 -3.30
N ASN A 289 -16.18 6.12 -2.78
CA ASN A 289 -17.01 7.23 -2.29
C ASN A 289 -16.66 7.70 -0.87
N GLN A 290 -15.72 7.06 -0.17
CA GLN A 290 -15.30 7.40 1.20
C GLN A 290 -14.01 8.22 1.25
N TYR A 291 -13.32 8.40 0.12
CA TYR A 291 -12.06 9.16 0.06
C TYR A 291 -11.97 10.05 -1.19
N GLU A 292 -11.01 10.97 -1.16
CA GLU A 292 -10.57 11.76 -2.31
C GLU A 292 -9.10 11.47 -2.60
N ASP A 293 -8.79 11.13 -3.85
CA ASP A 293 -7.43 11.02 -4.34
C ASP A 293 -6.87 12.37 -4.79
N ILE A 294 -5.71 12.71 -4.27
CA ILE A 294 -4.84 13.78 -4.73
C ILE A 294 -3.52 13.14 -5.15
N ILE A 295 -3.34 12.93 -6.45
CA ILE A 295 -2.18 12.26 -7.04
C ILE A 295 -1.43 13.31 -7.86
N LEU A 296 -0.21 13.63 -7.41
CA LEU A 296 0.66 14.68 -7.93
C LEU A 296 2.03 14.12 -8.34
N PRO A 297 2.11 13.49 -9.54
CA PRO A 297 3.35 13.09 -10.19
C PRO A 297 4.33 14.25 -10.37
N ALA A 298 5.63 14.01 -10.35
CA ALA A 298 6.64 15.03 -10.62
C ALA A 298 6.59 15.55 -12.07
N MET A 299 6.11 14.72 -12.99
CA MET A 299 5.90 15.02 -14.41
C MET A 299 4.44 14.79 -14.75
N LEU A 300 3.88 15.60 -15.65
CA LEU A 300 2.49 15.47 -16.07
C LEU A 300 2.25 14.08 -16.68
N THR A 301 1.28 13.35 -16.12
CA THR A 301 0.80 12.05 -16.63
C THR A 301 -0.72 12.00 -16.57
N ASP A 302 -1.31 10.98 -17.18
CA ASP A 302 -2.73 10.67 -17.03
C ASP A 302 -3.10 10.21 -15.61
N ASP A 303 -2.13 9.98 -14.72
CA ASP A 303 -2.42 9.58 -13.34
C ASP A 303 -2.74 10.76 -12.42
N VAL A 304 -2.57 12.01 -12.89
CA VAL A 304 -2.93 13.21 -12.11
C VAL A 304 -4.38 13.15 -11.66
N ARG A 305 -4.59 13.30 -10.34
CA ARG A 305 -5.92 13.40 -9.73
C ARG A 305 -5.95 14.50 -8.66
N PRO A 306 -7.04 15.28 -8.57
CA PRO A 306 -8.08 15.46 -9.58
C PRO A 306 -7.52 15.92 -10.94
N LYS A 307 -8.25 15.63 -12.03
CA LYS A 307 -7.74 15.81 -13.41
C LYS A 307 -7.47 17.26 -13.76
N GLU A 308 -8.27 18.15 -13.21
CA GLU A 308 -8.12 19.60 -13.34
C GLU A 308 -6.76 20.10 -12.85
N LEU A 309 -6.10 19.40 -11.91
CA LEU A 309 -4.79 19.82 -11.41
C LEU A 309 -3.67 19.73 -12.45
N ALA A 310 -3.91 19.04 -13.56
CA ALA A 310 -2.99 19.01 -14.70
C ALA A 310 -2.69 20.42 -15.24
N GLU A 311 -3.64 21.36 -15.12
CA GLU A 311 -3.50 22.73 -15.64
C GLU A 311 -2.39 23.54 -14.94
N PHE A 312 -2.03 23.16 -13.71
CA PHE A 312 -1.00 23.85 -12.93
C PHE A 312 0.43 23.35 -13.22
N TYR A 313 0.59 22.32 -14.07
CA TYR A 313 1.90 21.83 -14.46
C TYR A 313 2.52 22.78 -15.49
N ILE A 314 3.71 23.27 -15.19
CA ILE A 314 4.42 24.22 -16.04
C ILE A 314 5.43 23.43 -16.89
N ASN A 315 5.28 23.48 -18.21
CA ASN A 315 6.09 22.68 -19.15
C ASN A 315 6.07 21.17 -18.82
N GLY A 316 4.94 20.66 -18.36
CA GLY A 316 4.78 19.26 -17.95
C GLY A 316 5.46 18.91 -16.63
N LEU A 317 5.89 19.88 -15.83
CA LEU A 317 6.54 19.66 -14.52
C LEU A 317 5.67 20.19 -13.37
N PHE A 318 5.62 19.41 -12.29
CA PHE A 318 4.85 19.74 -11.09
C PHE A 318 5.47 20.90 -10.30
N ASP A 319 6.79 20.87 -10.12
CA ASP A 319 7.57 21.90 -9.43
C ASP A 319 8.84 22.18 -10.24
N PRO A 320 8.79 23.06 -11.26
CA PRO A 320 9.94 23.33 -12.12
C PRO A 320 11.14 23.92 -11.37
N ILE A 321 10.93 24.49 -10.18
CA ILE A 321 12.00 25.12 -9.41
C ILE A 321 12.79 24.06 -8.64
N ARG A 322 12.10 23.17 -7.92
CA ARG A 322 12.74 22.11 -7.11
C ARG A 322 13.01 20.82 -7.90
N MET A 323 12.23 20.56 -8.94
CA MET A 323 12.25 19.34 -9.75
C MET A 323 12.26 19.68 -11.24
N ASN A 324 13.22 20.50 -11.67
CA ASN A 324 13.46 20.71 -13.10
C ASN A 324 13.91 19.41 -13.78
N SER A 325 13.89 19.41 -15.12
CA SER A 325 14.23 18.23 -15.94
C SER A 325 15.62 17.65 -15.63
N ALA A 326 16.63 18.48 -15.34
CA ALA A 326 17.97 17.98 -15.02
C ALA A 326 18.01 17.24 -13.68
N VAL A 327 17.28 17.76 -12.67
CA VAL A 327 17.09 17.08 -11.39
C VAL A 327 16.39 15.74 -11.60
N LEU A 328 15.29 15.71 -12.35
CA LEU A 328 14.52 14.48 -12.59
C LEU A 328 15.32 13.41 -13.35
N VAL A 329 16.15 13.79 -14.31
CA VAL A 329 17.07 12.85 -15.00
C VAL A 329 18.06 12.23 -14.02
N ASN A 330 18.62 13.03 -13.11
CA ASN A 330 19.54 12.53 -12.10
C ASN A 330 18.84 11.64 -11.07
N GLU A 331 17.64 12.03 -10.61
CA GLU A 331 16.85 11.21 -9.70
C GLU A 331 16.43 9.89 -10.34
N LYS A 332 16.07 9.88 -11.63
CA LYS A 332 15.79 8.65 -12.37
C LYS A 332 17.00 7.71 -12.42
N ARG A 333 18.21 8.25 -12.63
CA ARG A 333 19.46 7.47 -12.60
C ARG A 333 19.75 6.87 -11.22
N LYS A 334 19.47 7.61 -10.14
CA LYS A 334 19.71 7.15 -8.76
C LYS A 334 18.66 6.14 -8.28
N ALA A 335 17.39 6.44 -8.53
CA ALA A 335 16.26 5.67 -8.02
C ALA A 335 16.01 4.38 -8.82
N GLY A 336 16.43 4.35 -10.09
CA GLY A 336 16.19 3.20 -10.98
C GLY A 336 14.70 2.85 -11.03
N ASN A 337 14.37 1.60 -10.72
CA ASN A 337 13.00 1.10 -10.72
C ASN A 337 12.07 1.77 -9.69
N LYS A 338 12.63 2.49 -8.70
CA LYS A 338 11.85 3.24 -7.70
C LYS A 338 11.39 4.60 -8.23
N PHE A 339 11.91 5.05 -9.38
CA PHE A 339 11.58 6.37 -9.91
C PHE A 339 10.09 6.49 -10.25
N ASP A 340 9.53 5.52 -10.96
CA ASP A 340 8.14 5.62 -11.41
C ASP A 340 7.14 5.59 -10.24
N PRO A 341 7.26 4.71 -9.23
CA PRO A 341 6.45 4.82 -8.01
C PRO A 341 6.68 6.15 -7.28
N GLN A 342 7.94 6.47 -6.95
CA GLN A 342 8.18 7.60 -6.03
C GLN A 342 8.01 8.97 -6.66
N PHE A 343 8.28 9.13 -7.95
CA PHE A 343 8.19 10.42 -8.66
C PHE A 343 6.94 10.49 -9.51
N LEU A 344 6.62 9.46 -10.31
CA LEU A 344 5.42 9.49 -11.16
C LEU A 344 4.14 9.08 -10.42
N GLN A 345 4.23 8.70 -9.15
CA GLN A 345 3.10 8.20 -8.33
C GLN A 345 2.36 7.03 -8.98
N LYS A 346 3.05 6.26 -9.82
CA LYS A 346 2.46 5.14 -10.52
C LYS A 346 2.69 3.87 -9.73
N ALA A 347 1.60 3.18 -9.40
CA ALA A 347 1.63 1.85 -8.83
C ALA A 347 2.14 0.86 -9.89
N ILE A 348 3.45 0.81 -10.08
CA ILE A 348 4.10 -0.20 -10.92
C ILE A 348 4.46 -1.35 -9.98
N ALA A 349 4.17 -2.58 -10.39
CA ALA A 349 4.84 -3.73 -9.79
C ALA A 349 6.33 -3.48 -9.94
N SER A 350 7.04 -3.20 -8.84
CA SER A 350 8.48 -3.17 -8.92
C SER A 350 8.95 -4.49 -9.56
N GLN A 351 10.03 -4.50 -10.33
CA GLN A 351 10.59 -5.78 -10.83
C GLN A 351 10.86 -6.79 -9.69
N ASP A 352 10.88 -6.32 -8.43
CA ASP A 352 10.98 -7.13 -7.21
C ASP A 352 9.61 -7.56 -6.61
N GLU A 353 8.49 -6.96 -7.05
CA GLU A 353 7.09 -7.25 -6.69
C GLU A 353 6.34 -8.05 -7.75
N ILE A 354 6.96 -8.28 -8.91
CA ILE A 354 6.45 -9.30 -9.82
C ILE A 354 6.62 -10.63 -9.11
N MET A 355 5.51 -11.38 -9.05
CA MET A 355 5.42 -12.83 -8.96
C MET A 355 6.77 -13.52 -9.04
N TYR A 356 7.02 -14.53 -8.19
CA TYR A 356 8.26 -15.30 -8.21
C TYR A 356 8.64 -15.91 -9.59
N TYR A 357 7.76 -15.77 -10.59
CA TYR A 357 7.95 -16.04 -11.99
C TYR A 357 7.46 -14.85 -12.84
N ASP A 358 8.37 -13.97 -13.28
CA ASP A 358 8.06 -12.98 -14.31
C ASP A 358 8.07 -13.64 -15.70
N GLY A 359 7.09 -13.33 -16.53
CA GLY A 359 7.03 -13.76 -17.93
C GLY A 359 6.90 -15.28 -18.16
N VAL A 360 5.72 -15.85 -17.89
CA VAL A 360 5.38 -17.17 -18.48
C VAL A 360 5.43 -17.04 -20.00
N THR A 361 6.44 -17.64 -20.61
CA THR A 361 6.59 -17.64 -22.06
C THR A 361 5.67 -18.69 -22.65
N MET A 362 4.53 -18.24 -23.18
CA MET A 362 3.60 -19.11 -23.89
C MET A 362 4.11 -19.37 -25.32
N THR A 363 3.85 -20.56 -25.84
CA THR A 363 4.21 -20.95 -27.20
C THR A 363 3.08 -21.71 -27.88
N SER A 364 2.94 -21.48 -29.18
CA SER A 364 2.05 -22.21 -30.10
C SER A 364 2.80 -23.29 -30.90
N GLU A 365 4.06 -23.57 -30.57
CA GLU A 365 4.85 -24.62 -31.21
C GLU A 365 4.26 -26.02 -30.96
N THR A 366 4.62 -27.00 -31.80
CA THR A 366 4.19 -28.39 -31.62
C THR A 366 4.88 -29.03 -30.39
N ASN A 367 4.11 -29.77 -29.59
CA ASN A 367 4.62 -30.49 -28.41
C ASN A 367 5.22 -31.85 -28.82
N ASP A 368 6.32 -31.85 -29.57
CA ASP A 368 6.99 -33.04 -30.08
C ASP A 368 8.50 -32.81 -30.36
N ASN A 369 9.20 -33.89 -30.75
CA ASN A 369 10.58 -33.87 -31.25
C ASN A 369 11.63 -33.29 -30.29
N TYR A 370 11.67 -33.82 -29.06
CA TYR A 370 12.66 -33.43 -28.05
C TYR A 370 14.01 -34.15 -28.22
N GLU A 371 15.10 -33.40 -28.07
CA GLU A 371 16.48 -33.91 -28.04
C GLU A 371 16.81 -34.57 -26.70
N ALA A 372 16.23 -34.04 -25.62
CA ALA A 372 16.32 -34.60 -24.28
C ALA A 372 15.06 -34.31 -23.48
N THR A 373 14.64 -35.26 -22.65
CA THR A 373 13.49 -35.12 -21.75
C THR A 373 13.83 -35.54 -20.32
N PHE A 374 13.20 -34.87 -19.36
CA PHE A 374 13.44 -35.00 -17.93
C PHE A 374 12.13 -34.95 -17.14
N SER A 375 12.12 -35.47 -15.91
CA SER A 375 11.03 -35.21 -14.96
C SER A 375 11.58 -34.75 -13.61
N PHE A 376 10.80 -33.91 -12.94
CA PHE A 376 11.05 -33.40 -11.59
C PHE A 376 9.79 -33.59 -10.77
N THR A 377 9.89 -34.30 -9.65
CA THR A 377 8.74 -34.71 -8.85
C THR A 377 8.96 -34.40 -7.37
N ASP A 378 7.95 -33.81 -6.75
CA ASP A 378 7.83 -33.65 -5.30
C ASP A 378 6.76 -34.64 -4.80
N LEU A 379 7.18 -35.61 -3.96
CA LEU A 379 6.29 -36.64 -3.45
C LEU A 379 5.57 -36.15 -2.20
N LYS A 380 4.23 -36.15 -2.24
CA LYS A 380 3.38 -35.82 -1.09
C LYS A 380 2.53 -37.03 -0.70
N ASP A 381 2.67 -37.48 0.55
CA ASP A 381 1.99 -38.66 1.10
C ASP A 381 0.56 -38.34 1.59
N THR A 382 0.30 -37.09 1.98
CA THR A 382 -0.98 -36.63 2.51
C THR A 382 -1.66 -35.68 1.52
N GLY A 383 -2.96 -35.87 1.25
CA GLY A 383 -3.75 -35.02 0.34
C GLY A 383 -4.03 -33.60 0.86
N GLU A 384 -3.22 -33.10 1.79
CA GLU A 384 -3.28 -31.74 2.31
C GLU A 384 -2.55 -30.76 1.37
N ASP A 385 -1.39 -31.16 0.85
CA ASP A 385 -0.58 -30.43 -0.14
C ASP A 385 -0.82 -31.00 -1.56
N SER A 386 -0.65 -30.17 -2.59
CA SER A 386 -0.72 -30.63 -3.97
C SER A 386 0.56 -31.39 -4.35
N TYR A 387 0.35 -32.55 -4.95
CA TYR A 387 1.37 -33.33 -5.62
C TYR A 387 1.83 -32.60 -6.88
N GLY A 388 3.15 -32.41 -7.04
CA GLY A 388 3.74 -31.73 -8.18
C GLY A 388 4.68 -32.64 -8.96
N SER A 389 4.48 -32.76 -10.27
CA SER A 389 5.50 -33.25 -11.19
C SER A 389 5.54 -32.39 -12.44
N LEU A 390 6.74 -32.06 -12.89
CA LEU A 390 6.98 -31.31 -14.12
C LEU A 390 7.82 -32.15 -15.08
N PHE A 391 7.35 -32.25 -16.31
CA PHE A 391 8.08 -32.90 -17.39
C PHE A 391 8.70 -31.82 -18.29
N LEU A 392 10.01 -31.92 -18.50
CA LEU A 392 10.80 -30.94 -19.23
C LEU A 392 11.34 -31.55 -20.52
N GLY A 393 11.25 -30.82 -21.62
CA GLY A 393 11.80 -31.19 -22.91
C GLY A 393 12.73 -30.10 -23.43
N VAL A 394 13.86 -30.50 -24.01
CA VAL A 394 14.79 -29.59 -24.69
C VAL A 394 14.73 -29.89 -26.18
N LYS A 395 14.50 -28.86 -26.99
CA LYS A 395 14.60 -28.92 -28.46
C LYS A 395 15.09 -27.60 -29.02
N GLN A 396 15.96 -27.64 -30.02
CA GLN A 396 16.45 -26.45 -30.73
C GLN A 396 17.01 -25.36 -29.80
N GLY A 397 17.71 -25.77 -28.73
CA GLY A 397 18.30 -24.85 -27.76
C GLY A 397 17.29 -24.11 -26.86
N LYS A 398 16.04 -24.56 -26.82
CA LYS A 398 14.99 -24.03 -25.93
C LYS A 398 14.48 -25.12 -24.99
N ALA A 399 14.00 -24.70 -23.82
CA ALA A 399 13.37 -25.55 -22.83
C ALA A 399 11.84 -25.38 -22.81
N TYR A 400 11.13 -26.49 -22.75
CA TYR A 400 9.66 -26.57 -22.79
C TYR A 400 9.14 -27.40 -21.64
N VAL A 401 8.05 -26.94 -21.01
CA VAL A 401 7.26 -27.79 -20.10
C VAL A 401 6.33 -28.63 -20.96
N ILE A 402 6.67 -29.91 -21.12
CA ILE A 402 5.96 -30.81 -22.05
C ILE A 402 4.67 -31.34 -21.46
N ASP A 403 4.61 -31.47 -20.13
CA ASP A 403 3.42 -31.88 -19.37
C ASP A 403 3.64 -31.66 -17.86
N VAL A 404 2.58 -31.79 -17.07
CA VAL A 404 2.62 -31.76 -15.60
C VAL A 404 1.73 -32.85 -14.99
N ILE A 405 1.95 -33.14 -13.70
CA ILE A 405 0.95 -33.71 -12.81
C ILE A 405 0.79 -32.72 -11.66
N PHE A 406 -0.41 -32.19 -11.48
CA PHE A 406 -0.70 -31.19 -10.46
C PHE A 406 -2.12 -31.37 -9.90
N ASN A 407 -2.22 -31.98 -8.72
CA ASN A 407 -3.48 -32.26 -8.04
C ASN A 407 -3.26 -32.56 -6.55
N LYS A 408 -4.33 -32.72 -5.76
CA LYS A 408 -4.28 -33.06 -4.31
C LYS A 408 -4.42 -34.56 -4.02
N ASN A 409 -4.28 -35.42 -5.03
CA ASN A 409 -4.40 -36.85 -4.83
C ASN A 409 -3.15 -37.39 -4.11
N SER A 410 -3.30 -38.52 -3.42
CA SER A 410 -2.19 -39.16 -2.71
C SER A 410 -1.12 -39.69 -3.69
N LEU A 411 0.08 -39.91 -3.15
CA LEU A 411 1.19 -40.54 -3.87
C LEU A 411 0.76 -41.80 -4.66
N HIS A 412 0.08 -42.74 -4.01
CA HIS A 412 -0.36 -43.99 -4.64
C HIS A 412 -1.35 -43.79 -5.80
N ALA A 413 -2.16 -42.73 -5.76
CA ALA A 413 -3.09 -42.40 -6.83
C ALA A 413 -2.36 -41.79 -8.05
N ASN A 414 -1.26 -41.08 -7.83
CA ASN A 414 -0.46 -40.45 -8.89
C ASN A 414 0.67 -41.34 -9.43
N GLU A 415 1.08 -42.39 -8.70
CA GLU A 415 2.19 -43.28 -9.06
C GLU A 415 2.06 -43.86 -10.48
N GLY A 416 0.90 -44.43 -10.80
CA GLY A 416 0.65 -45.01 -12.13
C GLY A 416 0.74 -43.97 -13.25
N ASN A 417 0.24 -42.75 -12.99
CA ASN A 417 0.29 -41.65 -13.95
C ASN A 417 1.74 -41.17 -14.17
N LEU A 418 2.52 -41.03 -13.10
CA LEU A 418 3.94 -40.68 -13.16
C LEU A 418 4.74 -41.71 -13.97
N ILE A 419 4.54 -43.02 -13.71
CA ILE A 419 5.22 -44.09 -14.44
C ILE A 419 4.82 -44.09 -15.92
N GLN A 420 3.55 -43.87 -16.22
CA GLN A 420 3.07 -43.85 -17.59
C GLN A 420 3.64 -42.64 -18.35
N LYS A 421 3.55 -41.42 -17.79
CA LYS A 421 4.07 -40.21 -18.43
C LYS A 421 5.60 -40.24 -18.63
N THR A 422 6.36 -40.80 -17.70
CA THR A 422 7.82 -40.97 -17.89
C THR A 422 8.16 -41.88 -19.07
N LYS A 423 7.33 -42.91 -19.33
CA LYS A 423 7.44 -43.77 -20.52
C LYS A 423 6.98 -43.08 -21.80
N ASP A 424 5.83 -42.41 -21.76
CA ASP A 424 5.24 -41.74 -22.93
C ASP A 424 6.18 -40.64 -23.46
N TYR A 425 6.73 -39.83 -22.55
CA TYR A 425 7.69 -38.78 -22.88
C TYR A 425 9.16 -39.24 -22.93
N LYS A 426 9.40 -40.55 -22.73
CA LYS A 426 10.72 -41.20 -22.81
C LYS A 426 11.78 -40.47 -21.98
N THR A 427 11.46 -40.11 -20.75
CA THR A 427 12.33 -39.29 -19.90
C THR A 427 13.66 -39.97 -19.62
N SER A 428 14.76 -39.27 -19.91
CA SER A 428 16.12 -39.79 -19.85
C SER A 428 16.69 -39.79 -18.43
N ASN A 429 16.34 -38.78 -17.61
CA ASN A 429 16.66 -38.70 -16.19
C ASN A 429 15.41 -38.23 -15.44
N ASN A 430 15.14 -38.85 -14.30
CA ASN A 430 13.97 -38.56 -13.48
C ASN A 430 14.45 -38.19 -12.09
N TYR A 431 13.93 -37.09 -11.54
CA TYR A 431 14.40 -36.56 -10.28
C TYR A 431 13.27 -36.46 -9.27
N VAL A 432 13.54 -36.92 -8.05
CA VAL A 432 12.53 -36.98 -7.00
C VAL A 432 13.07 -36.44 -5.68
N GLU A 433 12.26 -35.64 -4.99
CA GLU A 433 12.61 -35.13 -3.66
C GLU A 433 12.51 -36.25 -2.61
N SER A 434 13.56 -36.41 -1.79
CA SER A 434 13.71 -37.61 -0.96
C SER A 434 13.56 -37.40 0.55
N ASN A 435 13.03 -36.25 0.98
CA ASN A 435 13.03 -35.81 2.39
C ASN A 435 12.47 -36.85 3.38
N ASN A 436 11.27 -37.38 3.13
CA ASN A 436 10.62 -38.38 4.01
C ASN A 436 10.38 -39.74 3.33
N ASN A 437 10.54 -39.83 2.00
CA ASN A 437 10.10 -40.97 1.18
C ASN A 437 11.26 -41.82 0.62
N GLN A 438 12.48 -41.66 1.15
CA GLN A 438 13.69 -42.34 0.66
C GLN A 438 13.51 -43.88 0.56
N SER A 439 12.91 -44.50 1.57
CA SER A 439 12.68 -45.97 1.57
C SER A 439 11.76 -46.43 0.43
N TYR A 440 10.71 -45.65 0.11
CA TYR A 440 9.79 -45.96 -0.98
C TYR A 440 10.44 -45.71 -2.35
N ILE A 441 11.25 -44.66 -2.47
CA ILE A 441 12.03 -44.39 -3.68
C ILE A 441 12.99 -45.54 -3.98
N ASP A 442 13.78 -45.96 -2.97
CA ASP A 442 14.83 -46.96 -3.14
C ASP A 442 14.28 -48.37 -3.36
N ASN A 443 13.17 -48.72 -2.71
CA ASN A 443 12.63 -50.08 -2.73
C ASN A 443 11.54 -50.32 -3.79
N ASP A 444 10.97 -49.28 -4.40
CA ASP A 444 9.86 -49.44 -5.34
C ASP A 444 10.02 -48.59 -6.62
N LEU A 445 9.99 -47.25 -6.50
CA LEU A 445 9.97 -46.37 -7.67
C LEU A 445 11.21 -46.53 -8.59
N THR A 446 12.39 -46.79 -8.00
CA THR A 446 13.64 -46.98 -8.77
C THR A 446 13.59 -48.20 -9.70
N TYR A 447 12.77 -49.21 -9.39
CA TYR A 447 12.56 -50.38 -10.26
C TYR A 447 11.54 -50.11 -11.37
N LYS A 448 10.67 -49.10 -11.20
CA LYS A 448 9.56 -48.79 -12.10
C LYS A 448 9.87 -47.63 -13.06
N ILE A 449 10.73 -46.70 -12.64
CA ILE A 449 11.10 -45.51 -13.40
C ILE A 449 12.60 -45.57 -13.75
N TYR A 450 12.90 -45.46 -15.05
CA TYR A 450 14.26 -45.51 -15.55
C TYR A 450 15.09 -44.32 -15.03
N ASN A 451 16.30 -44.58 -14.53
CA ASN A 451 17.28 -43.55 -14.15
C ASN A 451 16.71 -42.49 -13.19
N LEU A 452 15.96 -42.96 -12.18
CA LEU A 452 15.43 -42.16 -11.08
C LEU A 452 16.54 -41.78 -10.10
N LYS A 453 16.61 -40.50 -9.72
CA LYS A 453 17.66 -39.93 -8.87
C LYS A 453 17.03 -39.16 -7.71
N PRO A 454 17.26 -39.57 -6.44
CA PRO A 454 16.84 -38.79 -5.28
C PRO A 454 17.67 -37.50 -5.16
N ARG A 455 17.04 -36.39 -4.79
CA ARG A 455 17.73 -35.12 -4.45
C ARG A 455 17.27 -34.61 -3.08
N TYR A 456 18.26 -34.19 -2.29
CA TYR A 456 18.03 -33.49 -1.03
C TYR A 456 17.87 -31.99 -1.25
N GLN A 457 16.84 -31.41 -0.65
CA GLN A 457 16.54 -29.98 -0.70
C GLN A 457 16.86 -29.28 0.64
N SER A 458 17.33 -28.04 0.60
CA SER A 458 17.60 -27.22 1.80
C SER A 458 16.34 -26.51 2.32
N LYS A 459 16.27 -26.21 3.63
CA LYS A 459 15.06 -25.65 4.30
C LYS A 459 14.59 -24.26 3.82
N ASN A 460 15.42 -23.47 3.13
CA ASN A 460 15.10 -22.08 2.79
C ASN A 460 14.56 -21.92 1.36
N LYS A 461 13.30 -22.32 1.16
CA LYS A 461 12.60 -22.34 -0.14
C LYS A 461 12.57 -21.00 -0.88
N LEU A 462 12.18 -19.92 -0.20
CA LEU A 462 12.05 -18.60 -0.82
C LEU A 462 13.37 -18.07 -1.39
N GLU A 463 14.51 -18.38 -0.77
CA GLU A 463 15.82 -17.96 -1.27
C GLU A 463 16.25 -18.70 -2.54
N ARG A 464 15.85 -19.98 -2.69
CA ARG A 464 16.11 -20.75 -3.93
C ARG A 464 15.28 -20.22 -5.09
N ILE A 465 14.00 -19.93 -4.85
CA ILE A 465 13.14 -19.36 -5.86
C ILE A 465 13.70 -18.00 -6.32
N LYS A 466 14.17 -17.16 -5.37
CA LYS A 466 14.85 -15.90 -5.69
C LYS A 466 16.12 -16.09 -6.53
N SER A 467 16.89 -17.16 -6.33
CA SER A 467 18.14 -17.36 -7.09
C SER A 467 17.91 -17.69 -8.56
N VAL A 468 16.79 -18.32 -8.91
CA VAL A 468 16.51 -18.77 -10.30
C VAL A 468 15.34 -18.06 -11.00
N ARG A 469 14.55 -17.25 -10.30
CA ARG A 469 13.38 -16.55 -10.91
C ARG A 469 13.68 -15.80 -12.22
N HIS A 470 14.87 -15.21 -12.33
CA HIS A 470 15.26 -14.39 -13.48
C HIS A 470 15.41 -15.18 -14.79
N ILE A 471 15.55 -16.51 -14.71
CA ILE A 471 15.63 -17.40 -15.88
C ILE A 471 14.31 -18.09 -16.21
N PHE A 472 13.22 -17.86 -15.46
CA PHE A 472 11.94 -18.50 -15.73
C PHE A 472 11.38 -18.18 -17.12
N LYS A 473 11.63 -16.97 -17.63
CA LYS A 473 11.27 -16.55 -19.00
C LYS A 473 11.80 -17.48 -20.11
N PHE A 474 12.83 -18.27 -19.84
CA PHE A 474 13.39 -19.22 -20.82
C PHE A 474 12.66 -20.57 -20.85
N LEU A 475 11.73 -20.80 -19.92
CA LEU A 475 10.90 -21.99 -19.85
C LEU A 475 9.58 -21.75 -20.60
N HIS A 476 9.38 -22.48 -21.71
CA HIS A 476 8.24 -22.29 -22.60
C HIS A 476 7.07 -23.22 -22.23
N TRP A 477 5.86 -22.65 -22.18
CA TRP A 477 4.61 -23.35 -21.85
C TRP A 477 3.67 -23.36 -23.05
N PHE A 478 2.95 -24.45 -23.30
CA PHE A 478 2.07 -24.57 -24.46
C PHE A 478 0.71 -23.91 -24.22
N GLU A 479 0.23 -23.08 -25.17
CA GLU A 479 -1.05 -22.36 -25.06
C GLU A 479 -2.26 -23.28 -24.98
N ASN A 480 -2.31 -24.30 -25.84
CA ASN A 480 -3.46 -25.19 -26.01
C ASN A 480 -3.11 -26.62 -25.58
N HIS A 481 -2.53 -26.78 -24.40
CA HIS A 481 -2.17 -28.10 -23.87
C HIS A 481 -3.43 -28.92 -23.50
N PRO A 482 -3.54 -30.21 -23.88
CA PRO A 482 -4.75 -31.02 -23.66
C PRO A 482 -4.97 -31.47 -22.21
N ASN A 483 -3.92 -31.46 -21.38
CA ASN A 483 -4.01 -31.81 -19.96
C ASN A 483 -4.63 -30.63 -19.16
N PRO A 484 -5.78 -30.81 -18.48
CA PRO A 484 -6.41 -29.75 -17.69
C PRO A 484 -5.54 -29.29 -16.51
N GLU A 485 -4.79 -30.20 -15.87
CA GLU A 485 -3.89 -29.88 -14.75
C GLU A 485 -2.76 -28.90 -15.17
N TYR A 486 -2.46 -28.82 -16.48
CA TYR A 486 -1.44 -27.93 -17.03
C TYR A 486 -1.81 -26.46 -16.89
N GLN A 487 -3.08 -26.11 -17.13
CA GLN A 487 -3.54 -24.73 -16.97
C GLN A 487 -3.66 -24.37 -15.49
N ASP A 488 -4.09 -25.33 -14.66
CA ASP A 488 -4.14 -25.15 -13.20
C ASP A 488 -2.74 -24.91 -12.62
N ALA A 489 -1.73 -25.66 -13.09
CA ALA A 489 -0.33 -25.45 -12.72
C ALA A 489 0.17 -24.04 -13.09
N ILE A 490 -0.10 -23.57 -14.32
CA ILE A 490 0.27 -22.21 -14.75
C ILE A 490 -0.44 -21.15 -13.90
N ALA A 491 -1.73 -21.33 -13.63
CA ALA A 491 -2.51 -20.42 -12.81
C ALA A 491 -1.97 -20.37 -11.37
N HIS A 492 -1.56 -21.51 -10.83
CA HIS A 492 -1.00 -21.62 -9.48
C HIS A 492 0.39 -20.98 -9.37
N ILE A 493 1.30 -21.25 -10.32
CA ILE A 493 2.61 -20.60 -10.44
C ILE A 493 2.48 -19.08 -10.51
N LYS A 494 1.49 -18.59 -11.27
CA LYS A 494 1.16 -17.16 -11.38
C LYS A 494 0.60 -16.57 -10.10
N GLN A 495 0.26 -17.34 -9.07
CA GLN A 495 -0.34 -16.83 -7.83
C GLN A 495 0.58 -16.97 -6.61
N PHE A 496 1.72 -17.65 -6.73
CA PHE A 496 2.66 -17.87 -5.63
C PHE A 496 3.49 -16.61 -5.28
N PRO A 497 3.61 -16.19 -3.99
CA PRO A 497 3.30 -16.90 -2.74
C PRO A 497 2.02 -16.35 -2.06
N PHE A 498 0.98 -15.97 -2.78
CA PHE A 498 -0.08 -15.13 -2.20
C PHE A 498 -1.19 -15.92 -1.51
N ASN A 499 -0.88 -16.56 -0.39
CA ASN A 499 -1.91 -16.90 0.60
C ASN A 499 -1.45 -16.64 2.06
N PRO A 500 -1.94 -15.58 2.73
CA PRO A 500 -1.46 -15.17 4.05
C PRO A 500 -1.78 -16.13 5.21
N HIS A 501 -2.63 -17.15 5.00
CA HIS A 501 -3.32 -17.89 6.07
C HIS A 501 -3.22 -19.43 6.02
N LYS A 502 -2.37 -20.02 5.17
CA LYS A 502 -2.17 -21.48 5.13
C LYS A 502 -0.69 -21.85 5.03
N ASN A 503 -0.33 -23.06 5.49
CA ASN A 503 0.88 -23.74 5.01
C ASN A 503 0.80 -23.74 3.48
N TYR A 504 1.87 -23.31 2.81
CA TYR A 504 1.88 -23.09 1.38
C TYR A 504 1.64 -24.42 0.66
N ASP A 505 0.58 -24.51 -0.13
CA ASP A 505 0.42 -25.55 -1.14
C ASP A 505 1.37 -25.18 -2.28
N ASP A 506 2.40 -25.97 -2.54
CA ASP A 506 3.61 -25.43 -3.16
C ASP A 506 4.42 -26.43 -4.00
N GLY A 507 3.79 -27.56 -4.33
CA GLY A 507 4.42 -28.67 -5.02
C GLY A 507 4.84 -28.35 -6.46
N ILE A 508 4.03 -27.58 -7.21
CA ILE A 508 4.37 -27.22 -8.58
C ILE A 508 5.50 -26.20 -8.65
N GLU A 509 5.59 -25.28 -7.70
CA GLU A 509 6.64 -24.28 -7.63
C GLU A 509 7.99 -24.90 -7.26
N ASP A 510 8.01 -25.91 -6.39
CA ASP A 510 9.27 -26.59 -6.04
C ASP A 510 9.84 -27.37 -7.22
N VAL A 511 9.00 -28.13 -7.93
CA VAL A 511 9.48 -28.87 -9.11
C VAL A 511 9.84 -27.93 -10.27
N THR A 512 9.17 -26.78 -10.38
CA THR A 512 9.52 -25.74 -11.36
C THR A 512 10.85 -25.07 -11.02
N THR A 513 11.06 -24.71 -9.75
CA THR A 513 12.35 -24.18 -9.26
C THR A 513 13.47 -25.18 -9.51
N TYR A 514 13.19 -26.47 -9.31
CA TYR A 514 14.12 -27.54 -9.60
C TYR A 514 14.45 -27.59 -11.10
N ALA A 515 13.45 -27.59 -11.98
CA ALA A 515 13.71 -27.59 -13.42
C ALA A 515 14.61 -26.41 -13.85
N LEU A 516 14.42 -25.22 -13.27
CA LEU A 516 15.27 -24.06 -13.54
C LEU A 516 16.70 -24.19 -13.00
N ASP A 517 16.87 -24.66 -11.76
CA ASP A 517 18.19 -25.00 -11.18
C ASP A 517 18.95 -25.97 -12.11
N PHE A 518 18.25 -27.00 -12.58
CA PHE A 518 18.81 -28.01 -13.47
C PHE A 518 19.24 -27.40 -14.80
N LEU A 519 18.38 -26.58 -15.42
CA LEU A 519 18.72 -25.87 -16.65
C LEU A 519 19.92 -24.94 -16.45
N GLN A 520 19.99 -24.22 -15.35
CA GLN A 520 21.14 -23.34 -15.06
C GLN A 520 22.44 -24.12 -14.89
N ALA A 521 22.39 -25.29 -14.26
CA ALA A 521 23.58 -26.10 -14.01
C ALA A 521 24.02 -26.92 -15.23
N GLN A 522 23.08 -27.51 -15.97
CA GLN A 522 23.37 -28.50 -17.02
C GLN A 522 23.20 -27.94 -18.44
N TYR A 523 22.36 -26.92 -18.60
CA TYR A 523 22.06 -26.27 -19.88
C TYR A 523 22.22 -24.73 -19.81
N PRO A 524 23.36 -24.21 -19.31
CA PRO A 524 23.53 -22.77 -19.07
C PRO A 524 23.35 -21.92 -20.33
N PHE A 525 23.62 -22.48 -21.51
CA PHE A 525 23.44 -21.82 -22.81
C PHE A 525 21.96 -21.56 -23.17
N ILE A 526 21.02 -22.33 -22.62
CA ILE A 526 19.57 -22.12 -22.82
C ILE A 526 19.09 -20.93 -21.99
N VAL A 527 19.70 -20.72 -20.82
CA VAL A 527 19.25 -19.75 -19.81
C VAL A 527 20.17 -18.54 -19.67
N THR A 528 21.08 -18.34 -20.63
CA THR A 528 21.94 -17.15 -20.73
C THR A 528 21.50 -16.32 -21.93
N ASP A 529 21.28 -15.02 -21.72
CA ASP A 529 21.11 -14.04 -22.81
C ASP A 529 22.48 -13.83 -23.49
N VAL A 530 22.95 -14.82 -24.25
CA VAL A 530 24.16 -14.68 -25.08
C VAL A 530 23.80 -13.98 -26.39
N SER A 531 23.14 -12.82 -26.29
CA SER A 531 23.25 -11.76 -27.29
C SER A 531 24.49 -10.93 -26.95
N PHE A 532 25.66 -11.58 -26.98
CA PHE A 532 26.89 -10.82 -27.19
C PHE A 532 26.76 -10.19 -28.56
N ASN A 533 26.68 -8.85 -28.57
CA ASN A 533 27.01 -8.01 -29.72
C ASN A 533 28.40 -8.41 -30.24
N VAL A 534 28.44 -9.41 -31.12
CA VAL A 534 29.50 -9.49 -32.12
C VAL A 534 28.98 -8.69 -33.30
N GLN A 535 29.04 -7.36 -33.16
CA GLN A 535 29.19 -6.52 -34.33
C GLN A 535 30.54 -6.89 -34.94
N TYR A 536 30.54 -7.83 -35.88
CA TYR A 536 31.60 -7.87 -36.88
C TYR A 536 31.53 -6.52 -37.60
N LYS A 537 32.50 -5.65 -37.30
CA LYS A 537 32.87 -4.59 -38.23
C LYS A 537 33.39 -5.29 -39.48
N SER A 538 32.55 -5.39 -40.50
CA SER A 538 32.96 -5.47 -41.91
C SER A 538 32.77 -4.10 -42.53
#